data_AF-A0A250AZ17-F1
#
_entry.id   AF-A0A250AZ17-F1
#
_cell.length_a   1.000
_cell.length_b   1.000
_cell.length_c   1.000
_cell.angle_alpha   90.00
_cell.angle_beta   90.00
_cell.angle_gamma   90.00
#
_symmetry.space_group_name_H-M   'P 1'
#
loop_
_entity.id
_entity.type
_entity.pdbx_description
1 polymer ?
#
loop_
_entity_poly.entity_id
_entity_poly.type
_entity_poly.pdbx_seq_one_letter_code
_entity_poly.pdbx_strand_id
1 'polypeptide(L)'
;MSKEAAEMALDALEAKWGQQYPVVLQSWRRKWENLSAYFRYPADIRKVIYTTNAIESVHRQFRKLTKTKGASPNENSLLKVLYLGLMNAQKKWTMPIQNWNLTLSQLAIYFDGRLNKVITL
;
A
#
# COMPACT_ATOMS: atom_id res chain seq x y z
N MET A 1 1.62 -18.13 5.66
CA MET A 1 1.41 -17.34 6.89
C MET A 1 -0.06 -16.99 7.03
N SER A 2 -0.71 -17.49 8.08
CA SER A 2 -2.10 -17.20 8.45
C SER A 2 -2.19 -15.99 9.40
N LYS A 3 -3.41 -15.55 9.75
CA LYS A 3 -3.64 -14.45 10.69
C LYS A 3 -3.10 -14.80 12.08
N GLU A 4 -3.31 -16.04 12.53
CA GLU A 4 -2.91 -16.55 13.85
C GLU A 4 -1.38 -16.58 13.97
N ALA A 5 -0.68 -17.05 12.93
CA ALA A 5 0.77 -17.04 12.91
C ALA A 5 1.35 -15.61 12.95
N ALA A 6 0.67 -14.64 12.33
CA ALA A 6 1.07 -13.24 12.38
C ALA A 6 0.81 -12.60 13.75
N GLU A 7 -0.24 -13.03 14.45
CA GLU A 7 -0.55 -12.59 15.81
C GLU A 7 0.49 -13.08 16.81
N MET A 8 0.88 -14.36 16.73
CA MET A 8 1.98 -14.90 17.53
C MET A 8 3.30 -14.15 17.29
N ALA A 9 3.56 -13.78 16.02
CA ALA A 9 4.73 -12.98 15.69
C ALA A 9 4.66 -11.55 16.29
N LEU A 10 3.45 -10.97 16.37
CA LEU A 10 3.22 -9.68 17.05
C LEU A 10 3.45 -9.79 18.56
N ASP A 11 3.03 -10.89 19.20
CA ASP A 11 3.31 -11.17 20.62
C ASP A 11 4.82 -11.24 20.89
N ALA A 12 5.56 -11.94 20.04
CA ALA A 12 7.01 -12.04 20.14
C ALA A 12 7.71 -10.69 19.92
N LEU A 13 7.20 -9.88 18.99
CA LEU A 13 7.69 -8.52 18.76
C LEU A 13 7.48 -7.63 19.98
N GLU A 14 6.30 -7.72 20.60
CA GLU A 14 5.95 -6.98 21.82
C GLU A 14 6.79 -7.42 23.03
N ALA A 15 7.04 -8.72 23.20
CA ALA A 15 7.93 -9.21 24.25
C ALA A 15 9.35 -8.62 24.13
N LYS A 16 9.85 -8.45 22.90
CA LYS A 16 11.21 -7.93 22.64
C LYS A 16 11.30 -6.40 22.70
N TRP A 17 10.30 -5.69 22.18
CA TRP A 17 10.38 -4.24 21.95
C TRP A 17 9.31 -3.42 22.68
N GLY A 18 8.41 -4.08 23.41
CA GLY A 18 7.29 -3.47 24.15
C GLY A 18 7.71 -2.36 25.10
N GLN A 19 8.81 -2.54 25.80
CA GLN A 19 9.30 -1.54 26.75
C GLN A 19 9.85 -0.29 26.06
N GLN A 20 10.50 -0.44 24.90
CA GLN A 20 11.11 0.69 24.18
C GLN A 20 10.10 1.44 23.31
N TYR A 21 9.14 0.73 22.71
CA TYR A 21 8.18 1.29 21.76
C TYR A 21 6.71 0.96 22.10
N PRO A 22 6.24 1.25 23.33
CA PRO A 22 4.91 0.85 23.78
C PRO A 22 3.78 1.47 22.95
N VAL A 23 3.92 2.74 22.54
CA VAL A 23 2.92 3.46 21.74
C VAL A 23 2.72 2.84 20.36
N VAL A 24 3.79 2.35 19.74
CA VAL A 24 3.74 1.73 18.40
C VAL A 24 2.95 0.43 18.48
N LEU A 25 3.30 -0.43 19.42
CA LEU A 25 2.66 -1.74 19.60
C LEU A 25 1.21 -1.60 20.04
N GLN A 26 0.90 -0.68 20.95
CA GLN A 26 -0.49 -0.38 21.33
C GLN A 26 -1.32 0.07 20.12
N SER A 27 -0.75 0.92 19.25
CA SER A 27 -1.43 1.34 18.02
C SER A 27 -1.69 0.15 17.07
N TRP A 28 -0.75 -0.79 16.95
CA TRP A 28 -0.91 -1.99 16.13
C TRP A 28 -1.98 -2.90 16.71
N ARG A 29 -1.95 -3.18 18.01
CA ARG A 29 -2.96 -3.98 18.74
C ARG A 29 -4.36 -3.41 18.56
N ARG A 30 -4.53 -2.11 18.80
CA ARG A 30 -5.83 -1.43 18.65
C ARG A 30 -6.37 -1.52 17.21
N LYS A 31 -5.50 -1.54 16.21
CA LYS A 31 -5.87 -1.60 14.79
C LYS A 31 -5.73 -3.01 14.20
N TRP A 32 -5.51 -4.04 15.02
CA TRP A 32 -5.12 -5.37 14.54
C TRP A 32 -6.12 -5.96 13.56
N GLU A 33 -7.41 -5.83 13.83
CA GLU A 33 -8.46 -6.31 12.92
C GLU A 33 -8.37 -5.70 11.51
N ASN A 34 -8.05 -4.40 11.42
CA ASN A 34 -7.87 -3.73 10.14
C ASN A 34 -6.54 -4.13 9.48
N LEU A 35 -5.46 -4.16 10.27
CA LEU A 35 -4.12 -4.49 9.77
C LEU A 35 -4.00 -5.94 9.32
N SER A 36 -4.76 -6.85 9.92
CA SER A 36 -4.73 -8.28 9.60
C SER A 36 -5.74 -8.69 8.53
N ALA A 37 -6.62 -7.79 8.08
CA ALA A 37 -7.66 -8.10 7.10
C ALA A 37 -7.10 -8.69 5.79
N TYR A 38 -5.91 -8.24 5.37
CA TYR A 38 -5.28 -8.73 4.15
C TYR A 38 -4.86 -10.20 4.21
N PHE A 39 -4.76 -10.83 5.40
CA PHE A 39 -4.48 -12.26 5.54
C PHE A 39 -5.58 -13.16 4.95
N ARG A 40 -6.78 -12.61 4.69
CA ARG A 40 -7.87 -13.31 3.99
C ARG A 40 -7.55 -13.59 2.52
N TYR A 41 -6.56 -12.91 1.95
CA TYR A 41 -6.19 -13.06 0.55
C TYR A 41 -5.01 -14.03 0.34
N PRO A 42 -4.95 -14.71 -0.82
CA PRO A 42 -3.80 -15.47 -1.29
C PRO A 42 -2.49 -14.67 -1.25
N ALA A 43 -1.35 -15.37 -1.16
CA ALA A 43 -0.03 -14.75 -1.07
C ALA A 43 0.27 -13.78 -2.22
N ASP A 44 -0.13 -14.10 -3.45
CA ASP A 44 0.08 -13.25 -4.63
C ASP A 44 -0.64 -11.89 -4.50
N ILE A 45 -1.89 -11.90 -4.04
CA ILE A 45 -2.67 -10.68 -3.80
C ILE A 45 -2.07 -9.88 -2.63
N ARG A 46 -1.71 -10.57 -1.54
CA ARG A 46 -1.10 -9.92 -0.36
C ARG A 46 0.17 -9.17 -0.72
N LYS A 47 1.03 -9.77 -1.56
CA LYS A 47 2.28 -9.16 -2.00
C LYS A 47 2.05 -7.81 -2.65
N VAL A 48 1.03 -7.68 -3.49
CA VAL A 48 0.68 -6.40 -4.11
C VAL A 48 0.20 -5.39 -3.06
N ILE A 49 -0.59 -5.82 -2.08
CA ILE A 49 -1.13 -4.94 -1.02
C ILE A 49 -0.01 -4.35 -0.13
N TYR A 50 0.91 -5.18 0.36
CA TYR A 50 1.94 -4.70 1.30
C TYR A 50 3.17 -4.08 0.62
N THR A 51 3.27 -4.13 -0.71
CA THR A 51 4.38 -3.48 -1.42
C THR A 51 4.18 -1.97 -1.40
N THR A 52 5.02 -1.26 -0.64
CA THR A 52 4.90 0.19 -0.46
C THR A 52 5.59 1.01 -1.55
N ASN A 53 6.39 0.38 -2.43
CA ASN A 53 7.16 1.07 -3.47
C ASN A 53 6.31 2.02 -4.34
N ALA A 54 5.09 1.62 -4.69
CA ALA A 54 4.20 2.44 -5.51
C ALA A 54 3.77 3.73 -4.78
N ILE A 55 3.26 3.60 -3.54
CA ILE A 55 2.80 4.76 -2.77
C ILE A 55 3.96 5.64 -2.30
N GLU A 56 5.10 5.04 -1.94
CA GLU A 56 6.31 5.75 -1.55
C GLU A 56 6.92 6.55 -2.71
N SER A 57 6.90 6.00 -3.92
CA SER A 57 7.33 6.70 -5.13
C SER A 57 6.50 7.97 -5.36
N VAL A 58 5.18 7.89 -5.22
CA VAL A 58 4.29 9.05 -5.32
C VAL A 58 4.57 10.06 -4.20
N HIS A 59 4.65 9.61 -2.94
CA HIS A 59 4.96 10.49 -1.81
C HIS A 59 6.31 11.19 -1.97
N ARG A 60 7.34 10.50 -2.48
CA ARG A 60 8.65 11.08 -2.77
C ARG A 60 8.55 12.20 -3.81
N GLN A 61 7.76 12.00 -4.87
CA GLN A 61 7.53 13.02 -5.89
C GLN A 61 6.83 14.25 -5.31
N PHE A 62 5.79 14.05 -4.49
CA PHE A 62 5.10 15.16 -3.83
C PHE A 62 6.03 15.94 -2.88
N ARG A 63 6.78 15.25 -2.01
CA ARG A 63 7.78 15.90 -1.14
C ARG A 63 8.81 16.67 -1.94
N LYS A 64 9.28 16.14 -3.07
CA LYS A 64 10.25 16.85 -3.93
C LYS A 64 9.67 18.14 -4.49
N LEU A 65 8.41 18.13 -4.94
CA LEU A 65 7.73 19.30 -5.52
C LEU A 65 7.40 20.38 -4.48
N THR A 66 7.11 19.95 -3.24
CA THR A 66 6.74 20.87 -2.16
C THR A 66 7.95 21.36 -1.37
N LYS A 67 9.09 20.65 -1.39
CA LYS A 67 10.29 20.99 -0.58
C LYS A 67 10.76 22.44 -0.72
N THR A 68 10.68 23.02 -1.93
CA THR A 68 11.15 24.38 -2.21
C THR A 68 10.03 25.43 -2.20
N LYS A 69 8.77 25.01 -2.11
CA LYS A 69 7.61 25.91 -2.05
C LYS A 69 7.23 26.12 -0.59
N GLY A 70 7.61 27.27 -0.02
CA GLY A 70 7.28 27.60 1.38
C GLY A 70 5.77 27.68 1.65
N ALA A 71 5.02 28.31 0.74
CA ALA A 71 3.56 28.35 0.77
C ALA A 71 2.98 28.39 -0.65
N SER A 72 1.79 27.83 -0.82
CA SER A 72 0.99 27.98 -2.03
C SER A 72 -0.04 29.10 -1.85
N PRO A 73 -0.32 29.94 -2.87
CA PRO A 73 -1.29 31.03 -2.76
C PRO A 73 -2.71 30.59 -2.38
N ASN A 74 -3.11 29.37 -2.78
CA ASN A 74 -4.36 28.73 -2.40
C ASN A 74 -4.28 27.22 -2.67
N GLU A 75 -5.30 26.49 -2.24
CA GLU A 75 -5.42 25.04 -2.41
C GLU A 75 -5.36 24.62 -3.89
N ASN A 76 -6.07 25.32 -4.78
CA ASN A 76 -6.08 25.03 -6.21
C ASN A 76 -4.69 25.14 -6.86
N SER A 77 -3.86 26.10 -6.42
CA SER A 77 -2.48 26.24 -6.88
C SER A 77 -1.64 25.04 -6.47
N LEU A 78 -1.78 24.57 -5.23
CA LEU A 78 -1.11 23.36 -4.75
C LEU A 78 -1.55 22.12 -5.53
N LEU A 79 -2.87 21.94 -5.70
CA LEU A 79 -3.44 20.80 -6.43
C LEU A 79 -2.94 20.75 -7.88
N LYS A 80 -2.86 21.90 -8.58
CA LYS A 80 -2.31 21.96 -9.94
C LYS A 80 -0.85 21.51 -9.99
N VAL A 81 -0.02 21.93 -9.04
CA VAL A 81 1.39 21.52 -8.98
C VAL A 81 1.53 20.02 -8.73
N LEU A 82 0.77 19.48 -7.77
CA LEU A 82 0.79 18.04 -7.47
C LEU A 82 0.27 17.22 -8.66
N TYR A 83 -0.79 17.67 -9.32
CA TYR A 83 -1.36 17.04 -10.51
C TYR A 83 -0.34 16.98 -11.66
N LEU A 84 0.27 18.12 -12.02
CA LEU A 84 1.29 18.16 -13.07
C LEU A 84 2.50 17.28 -12.72
N GLY A 85 2.88 17.27 -11.44
CA GLY A 85 3.91 16.38 -10.90
C GLY A 85 3.59 14.90 -11.08
N LEU A 86 2.36 14.52 -10.78
CA LEU A 86 1.86 13.15 -10.94
C LEU A 86 1.79 12.76 -12.41
N MET A 87 1.27 13.62 -13.28
CA MET A 87 1.24 13.38 -14.74
C MET A 87 2.64 13.15 -15.31
N ASN A 88 3.64 13.90 -14.84
CA ASN A 88 5.01 13.69 -15.27
C ASN A 88 5.61 12.39 -14.71
N ALA A 89 5.28 12.01 -13.47
CA ALA A 89 5.72 10.75 -12.88
C ALA A 89 5.10 9.54 -13.61
N GLN A 90 3.81 9.62 -13.94
CA GLN A 90 3.06 8.57 -14.63
C GLN A 90 3.68 8.19 -15.97
N LYS A 91 4.26 9.15 -16.70
CA LYS A 91 4.99 8.88 -17.96
C LYS A 91 6.13 7.87 -17.81
N LYS A 92 6.65 7.69 -16.59
CA LYS A 92 7.73 6.74 -16.28
C LYS A 92 7.21 5.40 -15.73
N TRP A 93 5.91 5.24 -15.52
CA TRP A 93 5.31 4.00 -15.02
C TRP A 93 5.03 3.05 -16.18
N THR A 94 6.09 2.64 -16.87
CA THR A 94 6.02 1.76 -18.04
C THR A 94 6.21 0.28 -17.69
N MET A 95 6.82 0.00 -16.53
CA MET A 95 7.11 -1.36 -16.11
C MET A 95 5.86 -1.99 -15.46
N PRO A 96 5.48 -3.22 -15.87
CA PRO A 96 4.36 -3.92 -15.26
C PRO A 96 4.69 -4.34 -13.82
N ILE A 97 3.65 -4.56 -13.03
CA ILE A 97 3.80 -5.12 -11.68
C ILE A 97 4.39 -6.52 -11.81
N GLN A 98 5.39 -6.83 -10.97
CA GLN A 98 6.00 -8.16 -10.96
C GLN A 98 4.95 -9.24 -10.64
N ASN A 99 4.94 -10.33 -11.41
CA ASN A 99 3.99 -11.44 -11.27
C ASN A 99 2.50 -11.02 -11.37
N TRP A 100 2.21 -9.97 -12.14
CA TRP A 100 0.84 -9.46 -12.26
C TRP A 100 -0.13 -10.49 -12.83
N ASN A 101 0.26 -11.29 -13.82
CA ASN A 101 -0.63 -12.29 -14.43
C ASN A 101 -1.10 -13.34 -13.41
N LEU A 102 -0.19 -13.82 -12.54
CA LEU A 102 -0.55 -14.75 -11.47
C LEU A 102 -1.48 -14.08 -10.45
N THR A 103 -1.18 -12.83 -10.07
CA THR A 103 -2.02 -12.06 -9.17
C THR A 103 -3.42 -11.85 -9.76
N LEU A 104 -3.51 -11.52 -11.04
CA LEU A 104 -4.76 -11.30 -11.76
C LEU A 104 -5.59 -12.57 -11.83
N SER A 105 -4.97 -13.72 -12.07
CA SER A 105 -5.63 -15.03 -12.02
C SER A 105 -6.19 -15.32 -10.62
N GLN A 106 -5.41 -15.08 -9.56
CA GLN A 106 -5.90 -15.23 -8.18
C GLN A 106 -7.03 -14.26 -7.85
N LEU A 107 -6.99 -13.03 -8.36
CA LEU A 107 -8.08 -12.05 -8.20
C LEU A 107 -9.35 -12.51 -8.91
N ALA A 108 -9.24 -13.06 -10.12
CA ALA A 108 -10.39 -13.57 -10.87
C ALA A 108 -11.06 -14.75 -10.15
N ILE A 109 -10.27 -15.66 -9.57
CA ILE A 109 -10.79 -16.79 -8.77
C ILE A 109 -11.44 -16.28 -7.46
N TYR A 110 -10.75 -15.39 -6.73
CA TYR A 110 -11.22 -14.92 -5.43
C TYR A 110 -12.47 -14.02 -5.53
N PHE A 111 -12.56 -13.24 -6.62
CA PHE A 111 -13.66 -12.33 -6.89
C PHE A 111 -14.43 -12.75 -8.14
N ASP A 112 -14.97 -13.97 -8.11
CA ASP A 112 -15.69 -14.55 -9.25
C ASP A 112 -16.80 -13.61 -9.79
N GLY A 113 -16.90 -13.54 -11.11
CA GLY A 113 -17.82 -12.68 -11.85
C GLY A 113 -17.51 -11.18 -11.83
N ARG A 114 -16.59 -10.68 -10.97
CA ARG A 114 -16.31 -9.23 -10.85
C ARG A 114 -15.42 -8.70 -11.97
N LEU A 115 -14.54 -9.53 -12.52
CA LEU A 115 -13.54 -9.11 -13.51
C LEU A 115 -13.91 -9.44 -14.95
N ASN A 116 -15.01 -10.16 -15.18
CA ASN A 116 -15.42 -10.65 -16.51
C ASN A 116 -15.67 -9.52 -17.54
N LYS A 117 -15.98 -8.30 -17.09
CA LYS A 117 -16.17 -7.13 -17.97
C LYS A 117 -14.88 -6.43 -18.37
N VAL A 118 -13.77 -6.75 -17.70
CA VAL A 118 -12.49 -6.02 -17.79
C VAL A 118 -11.37 -6.93 -18.29
N ILE A 119 -11.46 -8.22 -17.99
CA ILE A 119 -10.55 -9.25 -18.51
C ILE A 119 -11.22 -9.88 -19.73
N THR A 120 -10.70 -9.59 -20.92
CA THR A 120 -10.87 -10.47 -22.09
C THR A 120 -9.89 -11.62 -21.91
N LEU A 121 -10.43 -12.83 -21.71
CA LEU A 121 -9.64 -14.06 -21.84
C LEU A 121 -9.23 -14.28 -23.29
#